data_AF-A0A9N9GJI5-F1
#
_entry.id   AF-A0A9N9GJI5-F1
#
_cell.length_a   1.000
_cell.length_b   1.000
_cell.length_c   1.000
_cell.angle_alpha   90.00
_cell.angle_beta   90.00
_cell.angle_gamma   90.00
#
_symmetry.space_group_name_H-M   'P 1'
#
loop_
_entity.id
_entity.type
_entity.pdbx_description
1 polymer ?
#
loop_
_entity_poly.entity_id
_entity_poly.type
_entity_poly.pdbx_seq_one_letter_code
_entity_poly.pdbx_strand_id
1 'polypeptide(L)'
;MTRLRITRSKRTKMDLDTITQSTQAVDITRAPNVQTRRASAQASASCQEESSPLATKLNLIWKTIKELKDNKGRTYSELFINLPDKELYPDYFGVIKNPIALNIIKQKIVDGKYLKEEDFEKDLDLMCSNAKVYNIEGSQVHNDAITIQKFA
;
A
#
# COMPACT_ATOMS: atom_id res chain seq x y z
N MET A 1 -10.56 -22.80 -34.35
CA MET A 1 -10.54 -21.65 -35.28
C MET A 1 -9.95 -20.46 -34.55
N THR A 2 -8.72 -20.13 -34.90
CA THR A 2 -7.86 -19.11 -34.29
C THR A 2 -8.27 -17.71 -34.73
N ARG A 3 -8.38 -16.75 -33.80
CA ARG A 3 -8.30 -15.31 -34.09
C ARG A 3 -7.14 -14.75 -33.27
N LEU A 4 -5.94 -14.82 -33.84
CA LEU A 4 -5.19 -13.71 -34.46
C LEU A 4 -4.98 -12.48 -33.56
N ARG A 5 -3.74 -12.39 -33.10
CA ARG A 5 -2.94 -11.23 -32.68
C ARG A 5 -3.42 -9.88 -33.23
N ILE A 6 -3.49 -8.91 -32.32
CA ILE A 6 -3.01 -7.55 -32.61
C ILE A 6 -1.69 -7.40 -31.86
N THR A 7 -0.60 -7.25 -32.62
CA THR A 7 0.71 -6.87 -32.13
C THR A 7 0.92 -5.37 -32.34
N ARG A 8 1.86 -4.86 -31.54
CA ARG A 8 2.68 -3.64 -31.69
C ARG A 8 2.13 -2.32 -31.14
N SER A 9 2.87 -1.91 -30.10
CA SER A 9 3.68 -0.68 -30.11
C SER A 9 2.95 0.63 -29.86
N LYS A 10 3.20 1.23 -28.69
CA LYS A 10 4.02 2.44 -28.60
C LYS A 10 4.44 2.74 -27.17
N ARG A 11 5.73 3.03 -27.06
CA ARG A 11 6.45 3.58 -25.91
C ARG A 11 6.25 5.10 -25.91
N THR A 12 6.42 5.70 -24.73
CA THR A 12 6.75 7.11 -24.40
C THR A 12 5.71 8.22 -24.61
N LYS A 13 5.23 8.77 -23.49
CA LYS A 13 5.41 10.15 -22.99
C LYS A 13 4.85 10.17 -21.55
N MET A 14 5.66 10.23 -20.48
CA MET A 14 6.15 11.47 -19.85
C MET A 14 5.48 12.73 -20.39
N ASP A 15 4.58 13.33 -19.62
CA ASP A 15 4.63 14.76 -19.28
C ASP A 15 3.77 14.99 -18.01
N LEU A 16 4.31 15.84 -17.14
CA LEU A 16 3.95 16.14 -15.76
C LEU A 16 3.11 17.44 -15.74
N ASP A 17 1.93 17.41 -15.12
CA ASP A 17 1.02 18.55 -15.08
C ASP A 17 1.60 19.74 -14.29
N THR A 18 1.59 20.92 -14.93
CA THR A 18 1.85 22.22 -14.30
C THR A 18 0.57 23.06 -14.26
N ILE A 19 0.01 23.15 -13.05
CA ILE A 19 -0.57 24.32 -12.35
C ILE A 19 -1.07 25.51 -13.21
N THR A 20 -2.31 25.97 -12.97
CA THR A 20 -2.65 27.35 -12.47
C THR A 20 -3.99 27.92 -13.00
N GLN A 21 -4.97 28.01 -12.07
CA GLN A 21 -5.95 29.08 -11.77
C GLN A 21 -6.97 29.61 -12.82
N SER A 22 -8.25 29.63 -12.42
CA SER A 22 -9.03 30.87 -12.10
C SER A 22 -10.49 30.48 -11.78
N THR A 23 -10.97 30.56 -10.53
CA THR A 23 -11.61 31.71 -9.83
C THR A 23 -13.00 32.09 -10.36
N GLN A 24 -14.04 31.90 -9.55
CA GLN A 24 -15.02 32.94 -9.22
C GLN A 24 -15.88 32.55 -8.00
N ALA A 25 -16.03 33.53 -7.11
CA ALA A 25 -16.67 33.46 -5.80
C ALA A 25 -18.11 33.98 -5.86
N VAL A 26 -18.96 33.53 -4.93
CA VAL A 26 -20.12 34.29 -4.44
C VAL A 26 -20.26 34.13 -2.93
N ASP A 27 -20.25 35.27 -2.24
CA ASP A 27 -20.35 35.52 -0.81
C ASP A 27 -21.71 36.12 -0.52
N ILE A 28 -22.50 35.58 0.42
CA ILE A 28 -23.60 36.31 1.11
C ILE A 28 -23.83 35.74 2.54
N THR A 29 -23.24 36.42 3.56
CA THR A 29 -23.90 37.00 4.79
C THR A 29 -24.57 36.06 5.83
N ARG A 30 -24.58 36.23 7.17
CA ARG A 30 -23.78 36.88 8.26
C ARG A 30 -24.48 36.57 9.61
N ALA A 31 -23.74 35.99 10.57
CA ALA A 31 -23.77 36.13 12.07
C ALA A 31 -25.04 35.72 12.89
N PRO A 32 -25.02 35.68 14.26
CA PRO A 32 -23.91 35.75 15.25
C PRO A 32 -23.92 34.70 16.42
N ASN A 33 -22.73 34.53 17.03
CA ASN A 33 -22.35 34.48 18.46
C ASN A 33 -23.14 33.66 19.53
N VAL A 34 -22.43 32.86 20.34
CA VAL A 34 -22.23 33.05 21.81
C VAL A 34 -21.33 31.94 22.39
N GLN A 35 -20.19 32.39 22.92
CA GLN A 35 -19.47 31.97 24.14
C GLN A 35 -19.72 30.57 24.73
N THR A 36 -18.64 29.81 25.00
CA THR A 36 -18.24 29.39 26.38
C THR A 36 -16.96 28.53 26.38
N ARG A 37 -15.90 29.09 26.98
CA ARG A 37 -14.90 28.53 27.91
C ARG A 37 -14.51 27.05 27.81
N ARG A 38 -13.21 26.75 27.70
CA ARG A 38 -12.23 26.51 28.81
C ARG A 38 -10.87 26.07 28.26
N ALA A 39 -9.83 26.47 28.97
CA ALA A 39 -8.43 26.12 28.74
C ALA A 39 -8.05 24.76 29.34
N SER A 40 -7.12 24.05 28.70
CA SER A 40 -6.09 23.18 29.29
C SER A 40 -5.33 22.51 28.11
N ALA A 41 -4.12 22.96 27.76
CA ALA A 41 -2.86 22.64 28.43
C ALA A 41 -2.51 21.13 28.40
N GLN A 42 -1.54 20.84 27.53
CA GLN A 42 -0.40 19.96 27.74
C GLN A 42 -0.53 18.43 27.61
N ALA A 43 0.54 17.95 26.95
CA ALA A 43 1.18 16.65 27.11
C ALA A 43 0.56 15.47 26.36
N SER A 44 0.79 15.39 25.05
CA SER A 44 1.14 14.10 24.46
C SER A 44 2.56 13.77 24.92
N ALA A 45 2.64 13.22 26.13
CA ALA A 45 3.84 12.63 26.67
C ALA A 45 4.39 11.63 25.64
N SER A 46 5.68 11.76 25.38
CA SER A 46 6.53 10.72 24.80
C SER A 46 6.41 9.47 25.69
N CYS A 47 5.42 8.62 25.41
CA CYS A 47 5.41 7.26 25.89
C CYS A 47 6.25 6.47 24.88
N GLN A 48 7.45 6.08 25.28
CA GLN A 48 8.17 5.05 24.56
C GLN A 48 7.32 3.79 24.66
N GLU A 49 6.58 3.51 23.59
CA GLU A 49 5.96 2.22 23.32
C GLU A 49 7.10 1.20 23.25
N GLU A 50 7.37 0.52 24.37
CA GLU A 50 8.20 -0.70 24.36
C GLU A 50 7.46 -1.73 23.50
N SER A 51 7.71 -1.66 22.20
CA SER A 51 7.15 -2.53 21.17
C SER A 51 7.30 -3.98 21.63
N SER A 52 6.16 -4.66 21.79
CA SER A 52 6.09 -6.09 22.12
C SER A 52 7.18 -6.89 21.38
N PRO A 53 7.82 -7.90 22.01
CA PRO A 53 8.82 -8.73 21.34
C PRO A 53 8.32 -9.30 20.01
N LEU A 54 7.04 -9.64 19.92
CA LEU A 54 6.38 -10.05 18.67
C LEU A 54 6.38 -8.91 17.65
N ALA A 55 5.90 -7.72 18.01
CA ALA A 55 5.87 -6.58 17.10
C ALA A 55 7.28 -6.23 16.58
N THR A 56 8.30 -6.29 17.43
CA THR A 56 9.70 -6.09 17.03
C THR A 56 10.16 -7.14 16.01
N LYS A 57 9.82 -8.41 16.23
CA LYS A 57 10.10 -9.51 15.28
C LYS A 57 9.38 -9.29 13.94
N LEU A 58 8.08 -9.00 13.95
CA LEU A 58 7.30 -8.77 12.73
C LEU A 58 7.80 -7.55 11.95
N ASN A 59 8.19 -6.48 12.65
CA ASN A 59 8.78 -5.30 12.05
C ASN A 59 10.12 -5.60 11.36
N LEU A 60 10.93 -6.48 11.93
CA LEU A 60 12.18 -6.93 11.32
C LEU A 60 11.90 -7.71 10.03
N ILE A 61 10.99 -8.69 10.06
CA ILE A 61 10.63 -9.48 8.88
C ILE A 61 10.09 -8.58 7.77
N TRP A 62 9.15 -7.70 8.11
CA TRP A 62 8.59 -6.72 7.17
C TRP A 62 9.68 -5.84 6.54
N LYS A 63 10.64 -5.35 7.34
CA LYS A 63 11.73 -4.51 6.84
C LYS A 63 12.61 -5.30 5.87
N THR A 64 12.97 -6.53 6.22
CA THR A 64 13.79 -7.39 5.35
C THR A 64 13.09 -7.66 4.02
N ILE A 65 11.79 -7.94 4.03
CA ILE A 65 11.00 -8.13 2.79
C ILE A 65 10.99 -6.83 1.97
N LYS A 66 10.77 -5.68 2.61
CA LYS A 66 10.77 -4.37 1.95
C LYS A 66 12.12 -4.01 1.32
N GLU A 67 13.21 -4.47 1.91
CA GLU A 67 14.58 -4.18 1.45
C GLU A 67 15.17 -5.30 0.59
N LEU A 68 14.40 -6.35 0.30
CA LEU A 68 14.84 -7.49 -0.50
C LEU A 68 15.14 -7.05 -1.93
N LYS A 69 16.37 -7.28 -2.38
CA LYS A 69 16.88 -6.84 -3.69
C LYS A 69 17.42 -7.99 -4.52
N ASP A 70 17.32 -7.84 -5.84
CA ASP A 70 17.99 -8.72 -6.79
C ASP A 70 19.48 -8.37 -6.96
N ASN A 71 20.19 -9.18 -7.75
CA ASN A 71 21.62 -8.99 -8.01
C ASN A 71 21.95 -7.67 -8.73
N LYS A 72 20.94 -6.97 -9.26
CA LYS A 72 21.06 -5.66 -9.92
C LYS A 72 20.63 -4.51 -9.02
N GLY A 73 20.25 -4.79 -7.78
CA GLY A 73 19.82 -3.81 -6.79
C GLY A 73 18.36 -3.38 -6.90
N ARG A 74 17.56 -3.99 -7.78
CA ARG A 74 16.11 -3.72 -7.88
C ARG A 74 15.40 -4.37 -6.70
N THR A 75 14.45 -3.66 -6.12
CA THR A 75 13.71 -4.14 -4.95
C THR A 75 12.50 -4.97 -5.40
N TYR A 76 12.34 -6.18 -4.88
CA TYR A 76 11.22 -7.06 -5.25
C TYR A 76 9.87 -6.51 -4.76
N SER A 77 9.87 -5.85 -3.61
CA SER A 77 8.66 -5.38 -2.94
C SER A 77 8.06 -4.10 -3.52
N GLU A 78 8.70 -3.47 -4.51
CA GLU A 78 8.33 -2.13 -5.01
C GLU A 78 6.85 -2.01 -5.39
N LEU A 79 6.33 -3.02 -6.13
CA LEU A 79 4.93 -3.07 -6.57
C LEU A 79 3.96 -3.64 -5.52
N PHE A 80 4.47 -4.00 -4.34
CA PHE A 80 3.69 -4.56 -3.22
C PHE A 80 3.54 -3.57 -2.06
N ILE A 81 4.17 -2.38 -2.14
CA ILE A 81 4.11 -1.35 -1.09
C ILE A 81 2.70 -0.81 -0.92
N ASN A 82 2.06 -0.43 -2.03
CA ASN A 82 0.74 0.19 -2.06
C ASN A 82 -0.21 -0.63 -2.93
N LEU A 83 -1.51 -0.53 -2.65
CA LEU A 83 -2.53 -1.04 -3.55
C LEU A 83 -2.56 -0.21 -4.85
N PRO A 84 -2.98 -0.81 -5.99
CA PRO A 84 -3.32 -0.05 -7.18
C PRO A 84 -4.37 1.01 -6.89
N ASP A 85 -4.30 2.14 -7.59
CA ASP A 85 -5.34 3.16 -7.52
C ASP A 85 -6.68 2.61 -8.01
N LYS A 86 -7.74 2.81 -7.22
CA LYS A 86 -9.05 2.21 -7.48
C LYS A 86 -9.76 2.81 -8.69
N GLU A 87 -9.51 4.08 -9.00
CA GLU A 87 -10.11 4.76 -10.15
C GLU A 87 -9.40 4.33 -11.44
N LEU A 88 -8.09 4.12 -11.38
CA LEU A 88 -7.30 3.66 -12.52
C LEU A 88 -7.43 2.16 -12.80
N TYR A 89 -7.64 1.34 -11.76
CA TYR A 89 -7.71 -0.12 -11.85
C TYR A 89 -8.98 -0.69 -11.21
N PRO A 90 -10.18 -0.34 -11.72
CA PRO A 90 -11.43 -0.81 -11.14
C PRO A 90 -11.62 -2.32 -11.28
N ASP A 91 -11.07 -2.93 -12.32
CA ASP A 91 -11.10 -4.37 -12.59
C ASP A 91 -10.31 -5.19 -11.55
N TYR A 92 -9.18 -4.66 -11.06
CA TYR A 92 -8.41 -5.26 -9.97
C TYR A 92 -9.30 -5.56 -8.75
N PHE A 93 -10.13 -4.59 -8.34
CA PHE A 93 -11.04 -4.73 -7.20
C PHE A 93 -12.29 -5.58 -7.52
N GLY A 94 -12.57 -5.83 -8.80
CA GLY A 94 -13.57 -6.82 -9.22
C GLY A 94 -13.06 -8.26 -9.08
N VAL A 95 -11.79 -8.49 -9.42
CA VAL A 95 -11.13 -9.81 -9.38
C VAL A 95 -10.67 -10.15 -7.96
N ILE A 96 -9.97 -9.25 -7.30
CA ILE A 96 -9.36 -9.47 -5.99
C ILE A 96 -10.34 -9.09 -4.87
N LYS A 97 -10.72 -10.09 -4.06
CA LYS A 97 -11.74 -9.93 -3.02
C LYS A 97 -11.24 -9.30 -1.73
N ASN A 98 -9.99 -9.58 -1.36
CA ASN A 98 -9.37 -9.07 -0.15
C ASN A 98 -8.06 -8.35 -0.53
N PRO A 99 -8.12 -7.09 -1.02
CA PRO A 99 -6.93 -6.32 -1.34
C PRO A 99 -6.06 -6.11 -0.10
N ILE A 100 -4.76 -6.37 -0.22
CA ILE A 100 -3.77 -6.13 0.83
C ILE A 100 -2.44 -5.72 0.21
N ALA A 101 -1.65 -4.93 0.93
CA ALA A 101 -0.34 -4.45 0.54
C ALA A 101 0.58 -4.33 1.76
N LEU A 102 1.89 -4.22 1.57
CA LEU A 102 2.87 -4.14 2.64
C LEU A 102 2.63 -2.96 3.59
N ASN A 103 2.15 -1.81 3.11
CA ASN A 103 1.82 -0.70 4.00
C ASN A 103 0.61 -0.99 4.90
N ILE A 104 -0.37 -1.75 4.41
CA ILE A 104 -1.52 -2.19 5.22
C ILE A 104 -1.04 -3.17 6.29
N ILE A 105 -0.18 -4.13 5.91
CA ILE A 105 0.44 -5.08 6.84
C ILE A 105 1.26 -4.33 7.90
N LYS A 106 2.04 -3.32 7.49
CA LYS A 106 2.82 -2.47 8.40
C LYS A 106 1.93 -1.79 9.42
N GLN A 107 0.81 -1.21 8.97
CA GLN A 107 -0.15 -0.57 9.86
C GLN A 107 -0.76 -1.58 10.84
N LYS A 108 -1.08 -2.79 10.39
CA LYS A 108 -1.58 -3.87 11.27
C LYS A 108 -0.56 -4.28 12.34
N ILE A 109 0.75 -4.22 12.07
CA ILE A 109 1.80 -4.42 13.09
C ILE A 109 1.75 -3.28 14.12
N VAL A 110 1.73 -2.02 13.66
CA VAL A 110 1.71 -0.83 14.53
C VAL A 110 0.46 -0.81 15.42
N ASP A 111 -0.68 -1.19 14.86
CA ASP A 111 -1.97 -1.26 15.56
C ASP A 111 -2.11 -2.50 16.46
N GLY A 112 -1.08 -3.34 16.56
CA GLY A 112 -1.09 -4.56 17.39
C GLY A 112 -2.12 -5.60 16.97
N LYS A 113 -2.49 -5.67 15.67
CA LYS A 113 -3.53 -6.57 15.17
C LYS A 113 -3.09 -8.03 15.06
N TYR A 114 -1.78 -8.29 15.09
CA TYR A 114 -1.24 -9.64 15.05
C TYR A 114 -0.98 -10.13 16.48
N LEU A 115 -1.77 -11.10 16.91
CA LEU A 115 -1.58 -11.77 18.21
C LEU A 115 -0.56 -12.91 18.11
N LYS A 116 -0.36 -13.42 16.90
CA LYS A 116 0.59 -14.49 16.58
C LYS A 116 1.27 -14.21 15.25
N GLU A 117 2.41 -14.85 15.05
CA GLU A 117 3.20 -14.74 13.82
C GLU A 117 2.47 -15.32 12.61
N GLU A 118 1.71 -16.39 12.79
CA GLU A 118 1.01 -17.05 11.68
C GLU A 118 -0.08 -16.15 11.06
N ASP A 119 -0.61 -15.18 11.83
CA ASP A 119 -1.59 -14.24 11.30
C ASP A 119 -0.95 -13.17 10.41
N PHE A 120 0.33 -12.86 10.65
CA PHE A 120 1.14 -12.00 9.78
C PHE A 120 1.56 -12.76 8.51
N GLU A 121 1.98 -14.01 8.64
CA GLU A 121 2.33 -14.87 7.50
C GLU A 121 1.15 -15.04 6.53
N LYS A 122 -0.06 -15.29 7.05
CA LYS A 122 -1.29 -15.37 6.23
C LYS A 122 -1.54 -14.12 5.39
N ASP A 123 -1.25 -12.94 5.93
CA ASP A 123 -1.43 -11.69 5.20
C ASP A 123 -0.37 -11.50 4.10
N LEU A 124 0.87 -11.92 4.35
CA LEU A 124 1.92 -11.97 3.32
C LEU A 124 1.56 -12.96 2.21
N ASP A 125 1.06 -14.14 2.59
CA ASP A 125 0.59 -15.16 1.66
C ASP A 125 -0.60 -14.67 0.83
N LEU A 126 -1.55 -13.96 1.46
CA LEU A 126 -2.68 -13.34 0.77
C LEU A 126 -2.19 -12.31 -0.24
N MET A 127 -1.25 -11.45 0.13
CA MET A 127 -0.66 -10.45 -0.75
C MET A 127 -0.01 -11.10 -1.99
N CYS A 128 0.82 -12.12 -1.77
CA CYS A 128 1.48 -12.86 -2.84
C CYS A 128 0.47 -13.64 -3.70
N SER A 129 -0.57 -14.21 -3.09
CA SER A 129 -1.62 -14.94 -3.81
C SER A 129 -2.46 -14.02 -4.69
N ASN A 130 -2.85 -12.84 -4.18
CA ASN A 130 -3.54 -11.83 -4.97
C ASN A 130 -2.72 -11.39 -6.18
N ALA A 131 -1.42 -11.19 -6.00
CA ALA A 131 -0.51 -10.85 -7.09
C ALA A 131 -0.46 -11.96 -8.14
N LYS A 132 -0.36 -13.23 -7.74
CA LYS A 132 -0.35 -14.38 -8.66
C LYS A 132 -1.68 -14.60 -9.39
N VAL A 133 -2.82 -14.26 -8.75
CA VAL A 133 -4.16 -14.38 -9.35
C VAL A 133 -4.38 -13.30 -10.42
N TYR A 134 -3.98 -12.05 -10.14
CA TYR A 134 -4.20 -10.94 -11.05
C TYR A 134 -3.17 -10.88 -12.19
N ASN A 135 -1.92 -11.26 -11.91
CA ASN A 135 -0.82 -11.15 -12.87
C ASN A 135 -0.51 -12.49 -13.54
N ILE A 136 -0.28 -12.42 -14.86
CA ILE A 136 0.05 -13.58 -15.69
C ILE A 136 1.35 -14.25 -15.21
N GLU A 137 1.38 -15.59 -15.22
CA GLU A 137 2.58 -16.37 -14.93
C GLU A 137 3.77 -15.95 -15.79
N GLY A 138 4.95 -15.89 -15.18
CA GLY A 138 6.18 -15.44 -15.83
C GLY A 138 6.31 -13.91 -15.96
N SER A 139 5.27 -13.13 -15.64
CA SER A 139 5.41 -11.67 -15.48
C SER A 139 6.30 -11.34 -14.28
N GLN A 140 6.88 -10.14 -14.29
CA GLN A 140 7.77 -9.69 -13.22
C GLN A 140 7.07 -9.73 -11.85
N VAL A 141 5.86 -9.18 -11.74
CA VAL A 141 5.09 -9.15 -10.48
C VAL A 141 4.81 -10.57 -9.97
N HIS A 142 4.47 -11.49 -10.87
CA HIS A 142 4.23 -12.88 -10.50
C HIS A 142 5.51 -13.55 -9.94
N ASN A 143 6.65 -13.37 -10.61
CA ASN A 143 7.93 -13.94 -10.16
C ASN A 143 8.45 -13.29 -8.86
N ASP A 144 8.22 -11.98 -8.71
CA ASP A 144 8.56 -11.23 -7.49
C ASP A 144 7.72 -11.74 -6.31
N ALA A 145 6.42 -12.02 -6.52
CA ALA A 145 5.55 -12.62 -5.49
C ALA A 145 6.04 -14.00 -5.04
N ILE A 146 6.48 -14.85 -5.97
CA ILE A 146 7.09 -16.16 -5.65
C ILE A 146 8.37 -15.97 -4.82
N THR A 147 9.18 -14.98 -5.17
CA THR A 147 10.45 -14.71 -4.48
C THR A 147 10.20 -14.22 -3.06
N ILE A 148 9.26 -13.29 -2.88
CA ILE A 148 8.86 -12.77 -1.56
C ILE A 148 8.27 -13.90 -0.70
N GLN A 149 7.40 -14.73 -1.27
CA GLN A 149 6.78 -15.84 -0.53
C GLN A 149 7.76 -16.91 -0.06
N LYS A 150 8.89 -17.10 -0.75
CA LYS A 150 9.95 -18.02 -0.30
C LYS A 150 10.80 -17.47 0.84
N PHE A 151 10.70 -16.17 1.08
CA PHE A 151 11.50 -15.45 2.07
C PHE A 151 10.70 -15.15 3.34
N ALA A 152 9.37 -15.04 3.21
CA ALA A 152 8.43 -15.06 4.31
C ALA A 152 8.45 -16.42 5.02
#